data_AF-A0AAC8TG07-F1
#
_entry.id   AF-A0AAC8TG07-F1
#
_cell.length_a   1.000
_cell.length_b   1.000
_cell.length_c   1.000
_cell.angle_alpha   90.00
_cell.angle_beta   90.00
_cell.angle_gamma   90.00
#
_symmetry.space_group_name_H-M   'P 1'
#
loop_
_entity.id
_entity.type
_entity.pdbx_description
1 polymer ?
#
loop_
_entity_poly.entity_id
_entity_poly.type
_entity_poly.pdbx_seq_one_letter_code
_entity_poly.pdbx_strand_id
1 'polypeptide(L)'
;MRRSFLARGLVVFLTLLSSAWLACVGGHIPPSTFQFENVVPYIPPDGGGWKAAQVLVLLSRISSSFPQSATCDIEVGVPERNLNGWVTDEDAQVAAAEAADRAARIVLRQRLMTAVACEQFRQHMQRLMQSREVSKPIPGARVSGFQRVLVSRKTYP
;
A
#
# COMPACT_ATOMS: atom_id res chain seq x y z
N MET A 1 -61.53 26.19 -13.81
CA MET A 1 -60.82 27.31 -13.15
C MET A 1 -60.60 26.95 -11.68
N ARG A 2 -59.33 26.80 -11.23
CA ARG A 2 -58.66 27.55 -10.12
C ARG A 2 -59.41 27.50 -8.76
N ARG A 3 -58.89 27.05 -7.60
CA ARG A 3 -57.57 27.02 -6.92
C ARG A 3 -57.67 25.95 -5.80
N SER A 4 -56.74 25.02 -5.58
CA SER A 4 -55.49 25.12 -4.78
C SER A 4 -55.64 25.86 -3.44
N PHE A 5 -55.45 25.18 -2.29
CA PHE A 5 -54.61 25.65 -1.17
C PHE A 5 -54.47 24.60 -0.02
N LEU A 6 -53.20 24.32 0.32
CA LEU A 6 -52.58 24.03 1.64
C LEU A 6 -52.97 22.74 2.39
N ALA A 7 -52.08 21.75 2.47
CA ALA A 7 -50.87 21.65 3.31
C ALA A 7 -51.15 21.19 4.75
N ARG A 8 -50.66 19.97 5.06
CA ARG A 8 -50.34 19.38 6.37
C ARG A 8 -49.94 17.94 6.00
N GLY A 9 -48.67 17.56 5.93
CA GLY A 9 -47.69 17.68 6.99
C GLY A 9 -47.49 16.28 7.56
N LEU A 10 -46.45 15.56 7.12
CA LEU A 10 -45.70 14.67 7.99
C LEU A 10 -44.38 14.32 7.30
N VAL A 11 -43.31 14.85 7.88
CA VAL A 11 -41.92 14.51 7.60
C VAL A 11 -41.73 13.03 7.93
N VAL A 12 -41.57 12.19 6.91
CA VAL A 12 -41.18 10.79 7.13
C VAL A 12 -39.65 10.74 7.16
N PHE A 13 -39.17 10.53 8.38
CA PHE A 13 -37.83 10.24 8.84
C PHE A 13 -36.83 9.71 7.79
N LEU A 14 -35.72 10.46 7.67
CA LEU A 14 -34.42 9.93 7.28
C LEU A 14 -34.05 8.76 8.21
N THR A 15 -34.15 7.52 7.71
CA THR A 15 -33.45 6.39 8.30
C THR A 15 -32.14 6.19 7.54
N LEU A 16 -31.07 6.56 8.24
CA LEU A 16 -29.68 6.26 7.97
C LEU A 16 -29.48 4.76 7.71
N LEU A 17 -29.43 4.35 6.45
CA LEU A 17 -28.67 3.18 6.03
C LEU A 17 -27.30 3.63 5.51
N SER A 18 -26.48 4.15 6.42
CA SER A 18 -25.03 4.02 6.28
C SER A 18 -24.70 2.56 6.54
N SER A 19 -24.89 1.72 5.53
CA SER A 19 -24.15 0.46 5.46
C SER A 19 -22.68 0.86 5.39
N ALA A 20 -22.01 0.72 6.54
CA ALA A 20 -20.57 0.70 6.62
C ALA A 20 -20.08 -0.31 5.57
N TRP A 21 -19.45 0.20 4.52
CA TRP A 21 -18.66 -0.61 3.62
C TRP A 21 -17.46 -1.11 4.42
N LEU A 22 -17.65 -2.20 5.16
CA LEU A 22 -16.57 -3.04 5.66
C LEU A 22 -15.94 -3.71 4.43
N ALA A 23 -15.12 -2.95 3.71
CA ALA A 23 -14.26 -3.45 2.66
C ALA A 23 -13.20 -4.34 3.31
N CYS A 24 -13.41 -5.65 3.27
CA CYS A 24 -12.40 -6.62 3.66
C CYS A 24 -12.64 -7.91 2.87
N VAL A 25 -12.01 -8.07 1.69
CA VAL A 25 -11.54 -9.36 1.15
C VAL A 25 -10.47 -9.09 0.08
N GLY A 26 -9.17 -9.26 0.40
CA GLY A 26 -8.10 -9.48 -0.58
C GLY A 26 -7.85 -8.39 -1.64
N GLY A 27 -7.85 -7.12 -1.24
CA GLY A 27 -7.71 -5.98 -2.15
C GLY A 27 -6.34 -5.87 -2.80
N HIS A 28 -6.34 -5.45 -4.07
CA HIS A 28 -5.15 -4.98 -4.76
C HIS A 28 -4.71 -3.66 -4.11
N ILE A 29 -3.47 -3.61 -3.61
CA ILE A 29 -2.88 -2.39 -3.04
C ILE A 29 -2.70 -1.40 -4.21
N PRO A 30 -3.37 -0.24 -4.21
CA PRO A 30 -3.27 0.69 -5.31
C PRO A 30 -1.85 1.30 -5.35
N PRO A 31 -1.26 1.49 -6.54
CA PRO A 31 0.07 2.11 -6.69
C PRO A 31 0.23 3.43 -5.93
N SER A 32 -0.82 4.25 -5.90
CA SER A 32 -0.86 5.54 -5.20
C SER A 32 -0.68 5.47 -3.68
N THR A 33 -0.73 4.28 -3.09
CA THR A 33 -0.37 4.04 -1.68
C THR A 33 1.12 4.31 -1.43
N PHE A 34 1.97 4.06 -2.42
CA PHE A 34 3.41 4.21 -2.34
C PHE A 34 3.85 5.60 -2.83
N GLN A 35 3.57 6.64 -2.05
CA GLN A 35 4.02 7.99 -2.40
C GLN A 35 5.51 8.13 -2.10
N PHE A 36 6.33 8.14 -3.16
CA PHE A 36 7.77 8.29 -3.05
C PHE A 36 8.16 9.75 -2.87
N GLU A 37 9.05 10.00 -1.92
CA GLU A 37 9.65 11.31 -1.67
C GLU A 37 11.17 11.19 -1.79
N ASN A 38 11.81 12.22 -2.34
CA ASN A 38 13.27 12.24 -2.46
C ASN A 38 13.89 12.36 -1.07
N VAL A 39 14.63 11.32 -0.64
CA VAL A 39 15.32 11.27 0.65
C VAL A 39 16.82 11.51 0.54
N VAL A 40 17.37 11.32 -0.66
CA VAL A 40 18.71 11.76 -1.03
C VAL A 40 18.56 12.41 -2.40
N PRO A 41 18.79 13.72 -2.55
CA PRO A 41 18.63 14.38 -3.84
C PRO A 41 19.66 13.83 -4.84
N TYR A 42 19.23 13.64 -6.08
CA TYR A 42 20.15 13.41 -7.19
C TYR A 42 21.03 14.65 -7.42
N ILE A 43 22.35 14.48 -7.43
CA ILE A 43 23.33 15.55 -7.70
C ILE A 43 24.21 15.11 -8.88
N PRO A 44 24.05 15.67 -10.07
CA PRO A 44 24.90 15.30 -11.21
C PRO A 44 26.37 15.72 -11.00
N PRO A 45 27.35 15.00 -11.57
CA PRO A 45 27.19 13.81 -12.41
C PRO A 45 27.15 12.47 -11.65
N ASP A 46 27.60 12.44 -10.39
CA ASP A 46 27.92 11.19 -9.65
C ASP A 46 26.88 10.78 -8.59
N GLY A 47 25.93 11.66 -8.26
CA GLY A 47 24.94 11.42 -7.21
C GLY A 47 23.89 10.42 -7.67
N GLY A 48 23.78 9.28 -6.98
CA GLY A 48 22.81 8.23 -7.34
C GLY A 48 21.34 8.58 -7.05
N GLY A 49 21.08 9.50 -6.12
CA GLY A 49 19.74 9.87 -5.66
C GLY A 49 18.94 8.70 -5.05
N TRP A 50 18.09 8.99 -4.06
CA TRP A 50 17.21 7.98 -3.47
C TRP A 50 15.84 8.57 -3.17
N LYS A 51 14.81 7.76 -3.43
CA LYS A 51 13.43 8.03 -3.04
C LYS A 51 12.96 6.98 -2.06
N ALA A 52 12.05 7.34 -1.18
CA ALA A 52 11.43 6.39 -0.27
C ALA A 52 9.93 6.65 -0.10
N ALA A 53 9.17 5.58 0.12
CA ALA A 53 7.76 5.61 0.49
C ALA A 53 7.56 4.84 1.79
N GLN A 54 6.71 5.33 2.69
CA GLN A 54 6.34 4.65 3.93
C GLN A 54 4.86 4.28 3.97
N VAL A 55 4.58 3.00 4.19
CA VAL A 55 3.22 2.46 4.24
C VAL A 55 3.03 1.56 5.45
N LEU A 56 1.88 1.66 6.12
CA LEU A 56 1.36 0.67 7.05
C LEU A 56 0.44 -0.27 6.27
N VAL A 57 0.78 -1.56 6.22
CA VAL A 57 -0.02 -2.58 5.53
C VAL A 57 -0.69 -3.49 6.56
N LEU A 58 -2.01 -3.58 6.51
CA LEU A 58 -2.76 -4.55 7.29
C LEU A 58 -2.83 -5.89 6.55
N LEU A 59 -2.06 -6.86 7.02
CA LEU A 59 -2.18 -8.24 6.57
C LEU A 59 -3.31 -8.91 7.33
N SER A 60 -4.47 -9.06 6.70
CA SER A 60 -5.62 -9.73 7.30
C SER A 60 -5.97 -11.02 6.56
N ARG A 61 -6.23 -12.08 7.32
CA ARG A 61 -6.88 -13.29 6.83
C ARG A 61 -8.21 -13.45 7.55
N ILE A 62 -9.31 -13.36 6.80
CA ILE A 62 -10.60 -13.78 7.30
C ILE A 62 -10.62 -15.32 7.25
N SER A 63 -10.47 -15.95 8.41
CA SER A 63 -10.74 -17.39 8.57
C SER A 63 -11.82 -17.56 9.62
N SER A 64 -12.70 -18.54 9.44
CA SER A 64 -13.83 -18.80 10.35
C SER A 64 -13.40 -19.24 11.75
N SER A 65 -12.15 -19.69 11.91
CA SER A 65 -11.64 -20.24 13.17
C SER A 65 -10.80 -19.24 13.96
N PHE A 66 -10.00 -18.39 13.31
CA PHE A 66 -9.20 -17.35 13.96
C PHE A 66 -8.91 -16.19 12.98
N PRO A 67 -9.45 -14.97 13.20
CA PRO A 67 -9.01 -13.82 12.45
C PRO A 67 -7.55 -13.51 12.85
N GLN A 68 -6.63 -13.67 11.90
CA GLN A 68 -5.24 -13.23 12.08
C GLN A 68 -5.08 -11.93 11.31
N SER A 69 -4.78 -10.86 12.04
CA SER A 69 -4.36 -9.58 11.50
C SER A 69 -2.95 -9.24 11.99
N ALA A 70 -2.12 -8.75 11.09
CA ALA A 70 -0.80 -8.22 11.40
C ALA A 70 -0.64 -6.88 10.69
N THR A 71 -0.39 -5.81 11.45
CA THR A 71 -0.06 -4.51 10.86
C THR A 71 1.45 -4.43 10.70
N CYS A 72 1.91 -4.30 9.47
CA CYS A 72 3.32 -4.26 9.13
C CYS A 72 3.69 -2.85 8.64
N ASP A 73 4.68 -2.24 9.29
CA ASP A 73 5.33 -1.04 8.80
C ASP A 73 6.34 -1.40 7.70
N ILE A 74 6.23 -0.71 6.56
CA ILE A 74 7.13 -0.88 5.42
C ILE A 74 7.67 0.44 4.90
N GLU A 75 8.98 0.54 4.79
CA GLU A 75 9.66 1.57 4.04
C GLU A 75 10.21 0.93 2.76
N VAL A 76 9.85 1.48 1.61
CA VAL A 76 10.36 1.07 0.30
C VAL A 76 11.30 2.15 -0.18
N GLY A 77 12.58 1.83 -0.33
CA GLY A 77 13.59 2.71 -0.90
C GLY A 77 13.93 2.29 -2.33
N VAL A 78 13.96 3.24 -3.26
CA VAL A 78 14.38 3.03 -4.64
C VAL A 78 15.45 4.05 -5.03
N PRO A 79 16.43 3.69 -5.87
CA PRO A 79 17.36 4.67 -6.42
C PRO A 79 16.62 5.60 -7.39
N GLU A 80 17.03 6.87 -7.50
CA GLU A 80 16.49 7.75 -8.55
C GLU A 80 16.89 7.28 -9.95
N ARG A 81 18.07 6.67 -10.04
CA ARG A 81 18.61 6.12 -11.28
C ARG A 81 19.33 4.81 -11.01
N ASN A 82 19.08 3.82 -11.85
CA ASN A 82 19.79 2.53 -11.83
C ASN A 82 20.34 2.20 -13.22
N LEU A 83 20.86 0.97 -13.39
CA LEU A 83 21.42 0.50 -14.65
C LEU A 83 20.41 0.48 -15.81
N ASN A 84 19.11 0.47 -15.52
CA ASN A 84 18.03 0.50 -16.50
C ASN A 84 17.59 1.93 -16.86
N GLY A 85 18.19 2.95 -16.24
CA GLY A 85 17.85 4.35 -16.45
C GLY A 85 17.16 4.98 -15.23
N TRP A 86 16.33 5.99 -15.49
CA TRP A 86 15.58 6.70 -14.46
C TRP A 86 14.47 5.84 -13.88
N VAL A 87 14.29 5.91 -12.57
CA VAL A 87 13.17 5.30 -11.87
C VAL A 87 12.13 6.39 -11.62
N THR A 88 11.06 6.38 -12.42
CA THR A 88 9.95 7.31 -12.24
C THR A 88 9.13 6.91 -11.02
N ASP A 89 8.37 7.88 -10.48
CA ASP A 89 7.53 7.62 -9.32
C ASP A 89 6.40 6.65 -9.68
N GLU A 90 5.89 6.72 -10.91
CA GLU A 90 4.86 5.81 -11.42
C GLU A 90 5.40 4.37 -11.51
N ASP A 91 6.60 4.17 -12.06
CA ASP A 91 7.22 2.84 -12.15
C ASP A 91 7.49 2.29 -10.74
N ALA A 92 7.98 3.12 -9.82
CA ALA A 92 8.22 2.74 -8.43
C ALA A 92 6.93 2.38 -7.69
N GLN A 93 5.87 3.16 -7.88
CA GLN A 93 4.54 2.92 -7.31
C GLN A 93 3.95 1.60 -7.78
N VAL A 94 3.97 1.34 -9.10
CA VAL A 94 3.44 0.11 -9.68
C VAL A 94 4.23 -1.10 -9.19
N ALA A 95 5.56 -1.04 -9.24
CA ALA A 95 6.42 -2.13 -8.77
C ALA A 95 6.17 -2.45 -7.28
N ALA A 96 6.08 -1.41 -6.44
CA ALA A 96 5.85 -1.58 -5.00
C ALA A 96 4.47 -2.18 -4.70
N ALA A 97 3.42 -1.68 -5.34
CA ALA A 97 2.07 -2.24 -5.20
C ALA A 97 2.00 -3.70 -5.62
N GLU A 98 2.53 -4.04 -6.80
CA GLU A 98 2.56 -5.41 -7.29
C GLU A 98 3.38 -6.35 -6.41
N ALA A 99 4.52 -5.89 -5.90
CA ALA A 99 5.37 -6.67 -5.00
C ALA A 99 4.68 -6.90 -3.65
N ALA A 100 4.05 -5.86 -3.09
CA ALA A 100 3.33 -5.94 -1.83
C ALA A 100 2.13 -6.90 -1.92
N ASP A 101 1.35 -6.82 -3.00
CA ASP A 101 0.23 -7.73 -3.26
C ASP A 101 0.65 -9.20 -3.29
N ARG A 102 1.72 -9.48 -4.03
CA ARG A 102 2.25 -10.84 -4.17
C ARG A 102 2.85 -11.32 -2.85
N ALA A 103 3.59 -10.47 -2.13
CA ALA A 103 4.13 -10.78 -0.83
C ALA A 103 3.03 -11.10 0.21
N ALA A 104 1.96 -10.30 0.24
CA ALA A 104 0.80 -10.54 1.10
C ALA A 104 0.18 -11.91 0.82
N ARG A 105 -0.04 -12.24 -0.46
CA ARG A 105 -0.58 -13.56 -0.86
C ARG A 105 0.31 -14.72 -0.44
N ILE A 106 1.64 -14.56 -0.49
CA ILE A 106 2.59 -15.60 -0.06
C ILE A 106 2.51 -15.79 1.46
N VAL A 107 2.59 -14.71 2.24
CA VAL A 107 2.63 -14.76 3.70
C VAL A 107 1.31 -15.25 4.29
N LEU A 108 0.17 -14.75 3.79
CA LEU A 108 -1.17 -15.13 4.30
C LEU A 108 -1.50 -16.62 4.11
N ARG A 109 -0.82 -17.30 3.17
CA ARG A 109 -0.95 -18.76 2.99
C ARG A 109 -0.26 -19.57 4.09
N GLN A 110 0.79 -19.03 4.71
CA GLN A 110 1.68 -19.78 5.61
C GLN A 110 1.21 -19.86 7.08
N ARG A 111 0.16 -19.13 7.49
CA ARG A 111 -0.41 -19.15 8.86
C ARG A 111 0.61 -18.84 9.97
N LEU A 112 1.43 -17.83 9.76
CA LEU A 112 2.54 -17.47 10.64
C LEU A 112 2.07 -16.61 11.82
N MET A 113 2.89 -16.55 12.88
CA MET A 113 2.76 -15.55 13.94
C MET A 113 2.99 -14.14 13.37
N THR A 114 2.32 -13.14 13.95
CA THR A 114 2.25 -11.77 13.42
C THR A 114 3.61 -11.13 13.14
N ALA A 115 4.55 -11.20 14.09
CA ALA A 115 5.89 -10.66 13.90
C ALA A 115 6.67 -11.35 12.77
N VAL A 116 6.55 -12.67 12.67
CA VAL A 116 7.18 -13.48 11.60
C VAL A 116 6.55 -13.17 10.24
N ALA A 117 5.24 -12.90 10.22
CA ALA A 117 4.51 -12.53 9.01
C ALA A 117 5.03 -11.20 8.44
N CYS A 118 5.25 -10.18 9.27
CA CYS A 118 5.76 -8.89 8.79
C CYS A 118 7.20 -8.98 8.28
N GLU A 119 8.06 -9.74 8.95
CA GLU A 119 9.43 -9.94 8.49
C GLU A 119 9.47 -10.66 7.13
N GLN A 120 8.73 -11.76 6.99
CA GLN A 120 8.65 -12.46 5.72
C GLN A 120 8.00 -11.62 4.62
N PHE A 121 7.00 -10.80 4.97
CA PHE A 121 6.36 -9.90 4.02
C PHE A 121 7.38 -8.94 3.39
N ARG A 122 8.22 -8.29 4.22
CA ARG A 122 9.29 -7.41 3.74
C ARG A 122 10.31 -8.14 2.88
N GLN A 123 10.76 -9.31 3.31
CA GLN A 123 11.72 -10.14 2.56
C GLN A 123 11.16 -10.54 1.19
N HIS A 124 9.91 -11.00 1.15
CA HIS A 124 9.27 -11.37 -0.10
C HIS A 124 9.09 -10.16 -1.01
N MET A 125 8.64 -9.03 -0.46
CA MET A 125 8.45 -7.78 -1.20
C MET A 125 9.77 -7.27 -1.80
N GLN A 126 10.86 -7.26 -1.03
CA GLN A 126 12.18 -6.83 -1.53
C GLN A 126 12.65 -7.68 -2.71
N ARG A 127 12.56 -9.00 -2.57
CA ARG A 127 12.94 -9.93 -3.65
C ARG A 127 12.07 -9.71 -4.90
N LEU A 128 10.76 -9.52 -4.73
CA LEU A 128 9.82 -9.31 -5.83
C LEU A 128 10.07 -7.99 -6.56
N MET A 129 10.37 -6.91 -5.83
CA MET A 129 10.76 -5.62 -6.40
C MET A 129 11.94 -5.71 -7.36
N GLN A 130 12.85 -6.66 -7.13
CA GLN A 130 14.05 -6.87 -7.92
C GLN A 130 13.90 -7.99 -8.96
N SER A 131 12.82 -8.78 -8.91
CA SER A 131 12.61 -9.93 -9.79
C SER A 131 11.70 -9.59 -10.97
N ARG A 132 11.72 -10.43 -12.01
CA ARG A 132 10.84 -10.30 -13.18
C ARG A 132 9.38 -10.69 -12.90
N GLU A 133 9.03 -10.95 -11.65
CA GLU A 133 7.65 -11.27 -11.25
C GLU A 133 6.77 -10.02 -11.18
N VAL A 134 7.37 -8.83 -11.11
CA VAL A 134 6.69 -7.54 -11.27
C VAL A 134 6.92 -6.96 -12.67
N SER A 135 5.98 -6.14 -13.14
CA SER A 135 5.96 -5.55 -14.47
C SER A 135 7.18 -4.66 -14.74
N LYS A 136 7.69 -4.00 -13.70
CA LYS A 136 8.83 -3.07 -13.75
C LYS A 136 9.81 -3.36 -12.61
N PRO A 137 10.74 -4.31 -12.78
CA PRO A 137 11.72 -4.62 -11.74
C PRO A 137 12.66 -3.42 -11.53
N ILE A 138 12.96 -3.12 -10.27
CA ILE A 138 13.86 -2.04 -9.87
C ILE A 138 15.08 -2.64 -9.17
N PRO A 139 16.17 -2.93 -9.91
CA PRO A 139 17.43 -3.32 -9.32
C PRO A 139 17.90 -2.28 -8.30
N GLY A 140 18.31 -2.75 -7.12
CA GLY A 140 18.74 -1.90 -6.00
C GLY A 140 17.63 -1.42 -5.08
N ALA A 141 16.35 -1.74 -5.35
CA ALA A 141 15.25 -1.46 -4.42
C ALA A 141 15.45 -2.17 -3.08
N ARG A 142 15.10 -1.50 -1.98
CA ARG A 142 15.22 -2.00 -0.59
C ARG A 142 13.88 -1.91 0.11
N VAL A 143 13.58 -2.89 0.94
CA VAL A 143 12.37 -2.87 1.79
C VAL A 143 12.78 -3.13 3.23
N SER A 144 12.38 -2.24 4.13
CA SER A 144 12.65 -2.33 5.58
C SER A 144 11.41 -1.99 6.39
N GLY A 145 11.50 -2.03 7.73
CA GLY A 145 10.57 -1.27 8.57
C GLY A 145 10.80 0.24 8.43
N PHE A 146 9.99 1.05 9.11
CA PHE A 146 10.18 2.51 9.12
C PHE A 146 11.54 2.87 9.74
N GLN A 147 12.40 3.51 8.95
CA GLN A 147 13.71 3.98 9.42
C GLN A 147 13.79 5.51 9.36
N ARG A 148 13.17 6.13 8.36
CA ARG A 148 13.25 7.57 8.12
C ARG A 148 12.11 8.32 8.81
N VAL A 149 12.42 9.47 9.41
CA VAL A 149 11.41 10.30 10.09
C VAL A 149 10.72 11.28 9.12
N LEU A 150 11.34 11.53 7.95
CA LEU A 150 10.96 12.60 7.04
C LEU A 150 10.04 12.18 5.88
N VAL A 151 9.60 10.92 5.81
CA VAL A 151 8.75 10.42 4.72
C VAL A 151 7.29 10.39 5.17
N SER A 152 6.38 10.95 4.37
CA SER A 152 4.95 10.90 4.66
C SER A 152 4.42 9.47 4.72
N ARG A 153 3.73 9.11 5.81
CA ARG A 153 3.17 7.75 6.01
C ARG A 153 1.78 7.61 5.40
N LYS A 154 1.54 6.49 4.71
CA LYS A 154 0.21 6.06 4.26
C LYS A 154 -0.22 4.80 4.99
N THR A 155 -1.52 4.54 5.03
CA THR A 155 -2.09 3.32 5.63
C THR A 155 -2.97 2.63 4.61
N TYR A 156 -2.81 1.33 4.46
CA TYR A 156 -3.66 0.47 3.63
C TYR A 156 -4.30 -0.63 4.50
N PRO A 157 -5.64 -0.65 4.61
CA PRO A 157 -6.38 -1.66 5.37
C PRO A 157 -6.51 -3.02 4.64
#